data_AF-A0A0Q9MSG4-F1
#
_entry.id   AF-A0A0Q9MSG4-F1
#
_cell.length_a   1.000
_cell.length_b   1.000
_cell.length_c   1.000
_cell.angle_alpha   90.00
_cell.angle_beta   90.00
_cell.angle_gamma   90.00
#
_symmetry.space_group_name_H-M   'P 1'
#
loop_
_entity.id
_entity.type
_entity.pdbx_description
1 polymer ?
#
loop_
_entity_poly.entity_id
_entity_poly.type
_entity_poly.pdbx_seq_one_letter_code
_entity_poly.pdbx_strand_id
1 'polypeptide(L)'
;MHRDDRLALVRSAYDVVAESYARLLPDASFEAPADRGMIEAFATYVMEGNVRSVVDAGCGAGRMTRLHPSISPAYLQSSSGSLLPADTP
;
A
#
# COMPACT_ATOMS: atom_id res chain seq x y z
N MET A 1 -10.38 -11.62 -24.12
CA MET A 1 -10.09 -11.80 -22.68
C MET A 1 -11.13 -11.03 -21.90
N HIS A 2 -11.87 -11.68 -21.01
CA HIS A 2 -12.86 -10.99 -20.18
C HIS A 2 -12.18 -10.19 -19.07
N ARG A 3 -12.87 -9.18 -18.53
CA ARG A 3 -12.32 -8.33 -17.45
C ARG A 3 -11.83 -9.16 -16.27
N ASP A 4 -12.59 -10.19 -15.92
CA ASP A 4 -12.31 -11.02 -14.75
C ASP A 4 -11.10 -11.92 -15.00
N ASP A 5 -10.91 -12.43 -16.23
CA ASP A 5 -9.69 -13.15 -16.63
C ASP A 5 -8.46 -12.26 -16.51
N ARG A 6 -8.57 -10.98 -16.93
CA ARG A 6 -7.47 -10.01 -16.83
C ARG A 6 -7.13 -9.72 -15.37
N LEU A 7 -8.13 -9.55 -14.51
CA LEU A 7 -7.91 -9.32 -13.08
C LEU A 7 -7.28 -10.54 -12.40
N ALA A 8 -7.73 -11.75 -12.75
CA ALA A 8 -7.14 -13.00 -12.25
C ALA A 8 -5.68 -13.16 -12.70
N LEU A 9 -5.37 -12.82 -13.96
CA LEU A 9 -4.00 -12.84 -14.47
C LEU A 9 -3.11 -11.86 -13.70
N VAL A 10 -3.56 -10.61 -13.50
CA VAL A 10 -2.80 -9.60 -12.74
C VAL A 10 -2.62 -10.03 -11.29
N ARG A 11 -3.64 -10.64 -10.66
CA ARG A 11 -3.54 -11.24 -9.32
C ARG A 11 -2.45 -12.30 -9.24
N SER A 12 -2.50 -13.28 -10.14
CA SER A 12 -1.51 -14.36 -10.17
C SER A 12 -0.08 -13.86 -10.39
N ALA A 13 0.11 -12.85 -11.24
CA ALA A 13 1.43 -12.30 -11.51
C ALA A 13 2.02 -11.60 -10.29
N TYR A 14 1.21 -10.82 -9.57
CA TYR A 14 1.65 -10.19 -8.32
C TYR A 14 1.85 -11.20 -7.19
N ASP A 15 1.06 -12.29 -7.16
CA ASP A 15 1.20 -13.34 -6.16
C ASP A 15 2.57 -14.01 -6.20
N VAL A 16 3.09 -14.27 -7.40
CA VAL A 16 4.39 -14.91 -7.60
C VAL A 16 5.53 -14.09 -6.97
N VAL A 17 5.43 -12.76 -6.96
CA VAL A 17 6.54 -11.88 -6.59
C VAL A 17 6.32 -11.12 -5.27
N ALA A 18 5.13 -11.19 -4.68
CA ALA A 18 4.73 -10.38 -3.52
C ALA A 18 5.72 -10.50 -2.36
N GLU A 19 6.13 -11.72 -2.02
CA GLU A 19 7.08 -11.97 -0.93
C GLU A 19 8.48 -11.42 -1.25
N SER A 20 8.93 -11.56 -2.49
CA SER A 20 10.21 -10.99 -2.93
C SER A 20 10.20 -9.46 -2.86
N TYR A 21 9.11 -8.82 -3.28
CA TYR A 21 8.94 -7.37 -3.13
C TYR A 21 8.95 -6.93 -1.67
N ALA A 22 8.27 -7.66 -0.78
CA ALA A 22 8.26 -7.35 0.64
C ALA A 22 9.67 -7.43 1.28
N ARG A 23 10.47 -8.42 0.86
CA ARG A 23 11.85 -8.60 1.33
C ARG A 23 12.81 -7.55 0.77
N LEU A 24 12.66 -7.19 -0.51
CA LEU A 24 13.57 -6.28 -1.21
C LEU A 24 13.25 -4.80 -0.97
N LEU A 25 11.98 -4.46 -0.73
CA LEU A 25 11.50 -3.10 -0.47
C LEU A 25 10.74 -3.04 0.87
N PRO A 26 11.43 -3.24 2.01
CA PRO A 26 10.79 -3.36 3.32
C PRO A 26 10.16 -2.06 3.81
N ASP A 27 10.64 -0.92 3.34
CA ASP A 27 10.20 0.40 3.78
C ASP A 27 10.20 1.42 2.62
N ALA A 28 9.83 2.66 2.96
CA ALA A 28 9.73 3.76 2.01
C ALA A 28 11.08 4.48 1.75
N SER A 29 12.21 4.02 2.31
CA SER A 29 13.52 4.66 2.09
C SER A 29 14.00 4.62 0.64
N PHE A 30 13.46 3.69 -0.15
CA PHE A 30 13.71 3.56 -1.59
C PHE A 30 12.96 4.59 -2.44
N GLU A 31 12.00 5.30 -1.87
CA GLU A 31 11.25 6.36 -2.57
C GLU A 31 12.00 7.69 -2.50
N ALA A 32 11.82 8.53 -3.53
CA ALA A 32 12.42 9.85 -3.50
C ALA A 32 11.83 10.67 -2.33
N PRO A 33 12.63 11.55 -1.71
CA PRO A 33 12.12 12.42 -0.63
C PRO A 33 10.89 13.23 -1.05
N ALA A 34 10.82 13.65 -2.32
CA ALA A 34 9.67 14.37 -2.86
C ALA A 34 8.39 13.52 -2.88
N ASP A 35 8.48 12.25 -3.28
CA ASP A 35 7.32 11.35 -3.34
C ASP A 35 6.75 11.09 -1.94
N ARG A 36 7.64 10.85 -0.96
CA ARG A 36 7.27 10.69 0.45
C ARG A 36 6.60 11.95 1.00
N GLY A 37 7.21 13.11 0.73
CA GLY A 37 6.69 14.40 1.17
C GLY A 37 5.33 14.75 0.57
N MET A 38 5.07 14.39 -0.69
CA MET A 38 3.75 14.60 -1.29
C MET A 38 2.66 13.75 -0.63
N ILE A 39 2.96 12.48 -0.31
CA ILE A 39 1.99 11.59 0.36
C ILE A 39 1.70 12.08 1.78
N GLU A 40 2.73 12.50 2.50
CA GLU A 40 2.58 13.09 3.84
C GLU A 40 1.74 14.38 3.78
N ALA A 41 2.08 15.31 2.88
CA ALA A 41 1.35 16.55 2.71
C ALA A 41 -0.13 16.32 2.35
N PHE A 42 -0.41 15.33 1.48
CA PHE A 42 -1.77 14.94 1.16
C PHE A 42 -2.51 14.40 2.39
N ALA A 43 -1.87 13.51 3.17
CA ALA A 43 -2.47 12.96 4.38
C ALA A 43 -2.77 14.06 5.41
N THR A 44 -1.85 15.01 5.61
CA THR A 44 -2.07 16.17 6.48
C THR A 44 -3.24 17.02 5.99
N TYR A 45 -3.27 17.38 4.70
CA TYR A 45 -4.32 18.21 4.12
C TYR A 45 -5.72 17.60 4.27
N VAL A 46 -5.85 16.29 4.05
CA VAL A 46 -7.13 15.58 4.21
C VAL A 46 -7.58 15.57 5.67
N MET A 47 -6.65 15.39 6.60
CA MET A 47 -6.92 15.36 8.05
C MET A 47 -7.25 16.72 8.66
N GLU A 48 -6.75 17.81 8.08
CA GLU A 48 -7.15 19.18 8.45
C GLU A 48 -8.60 19.51 8.02
N GLY A 49 -9.15 18.72 7.08
CA GLY A 49 -10.55 18.80 6.68
C GLY A 49 -11.50 18.04 7.59
N ASN A 50 -12.72 17.78 7.09
CA ASN A 50 -13.74 16.99 7.80
C ASN A 50 -13.57 15.45 7.62
N VAL A 51 -12.51 15.01 6.95
CA VAL A 51 -12.21 13.60 6.70
C VAL A 51 -11.31 13.08 7.81
N ARG A 52 -11.58 11.88 8.32
CA ARG A 52 -10.93 11.36 9.54
C ARG A 52 -9.84 10.32 9.27
N SER A 53 -9.66 9.89 8.03
CA SER A 53 -8.65 8.91 7.65
C SER A 53 -8.35 8.92 6.15
N VAL A 54 -7.13 8.50 5.81
CA VAL A 54 -6.71 8.21 4.44
C VAL A 54 -6.52 6.71 4.30
N VAL A 55 -6.87 6.18 3.12
CA VAL A 55 -6.76 4.76 2.82
C VAL A 55 -5.69 4.54 1.74
N ASP A 56 -4.72 3.67 2.05
CA ASP A 56 -3.74 3.16 1.09
C ASP A 56 -4.30 1.92 0.37
N ALA A 57 -4.79 2.12 -0.86
CA ALA A 57 -5.39 1.06 -1.67
C ALA A 57 -4.32 0.30 -2.47
N GLY A 58 -4.15 -0.99 -2.16
CA GLY A 58 -3.05 -1.78 -2.72
C GLY A 58 -1.75 -1.59 -1.95
N CYS A 59 -1.86 -1.54 -0.61
CA CYS A 59 -0.78 -1.16 0.31
C CYS A 59 0.47 -2.06 0.29
N GLY A 60 0.49 -3.19 -0.43
CA GLY A 60 1.64 -4.08 -0.39
C GLY A 60 1.83 -4.68 1.01
N ALA A 61 3.10 -4.83 1.40
CA ALA A 61 3.53 -5.06 2.77
C ALA A 61 3.43 -3.80 3.68
N GLY A 62 2.61 -2.81 3.32
CA GLY A 62 2.31 -1.61 4.11
C GLY A 62 3.41 -0.55 4.14
N ARG A 63 4.39 -0.60 3.23
CA ARG A 63 5.57 0.29 3.30
C ARG A 63 5.24 1.78 3.19
N MET A 64 4.21 2.12 2.41
CA MET A 64 3.73 3.50 2.25
C MET A 64 2.76 3.90 3.37
N THR A 65 1.93 2.97 3.83
CA THR A 65 1.00 3.17 4.96
C THR A 65 1.74 3.68 6.21
N ARG A 66 2.97 3.22 6.45
CA ARG A 66 3.79 3.61 7.60
C ARG A 66 4.34 5.05 7.53
N LEU A 67 4.14 5.78 6.43
CA LEU A 67 4.63 7.16 6.30
C LEU A 67 3.93 8.13 7.24
N HIS A 68 2.63 7.93 7.51
CA HIS A 68 1.87 8.84 8.35
C HIS A 68 0.78 8.10 9.15
N PRO A 69 0.59 8.36 10.46
CA PRO A 69 -0.33 7.61 11.32
C PRO A 69 -1.80 7.61 10.89
N SER A 70 -2.23 8.62 10.13
CA SER A 70 -3.61 8.71 9.62
C SER A 70 -3.88 7.89 8.37
N ILE A 71 -2.82 7.34 7.75
CA ILE A 71 -2.94 6.46 6.59
C ILE A 71 -3.17 5.06 7.12
N SER A 72 -4.34 4.50 6.84
CA SER A 72 -4.70 3.13 7.18
C SER A 72 -4.60 2.23 5.96
N PRO A 73 -4.22 0.95 6.12
CA PRO A 73 -4.17 0.03 5.01
C PRO A 73 -5.59 -0.34 4.55
N ALA A 74 -5.83 -0.39 3.24
CA ALA A 74 -6.93 -1.17 2.69
C ALA A 74 -6.40 -2.39 1.94
N TYR A 75 -6.89 -3.55 2.37
CA TYR A 75 -6.66 -4.84 1.71
C TYR A 75 -7.48 -4.95 0.41
N LEU A 76 -7.07 -4.17 -0.58
CA LEU A 76 -7.41 -4.34 -1.99
C LEU A 76 -6.09 -4.56 -2.74
N GLN A 77 -5.43 -5.67 -2.45
CA GLN A 77 -4.21 -6.07 -3.16
C GLN A 77 -4.55 -7.08 -4.24
N SER A 78 -3.92 -6.89 -5.40
CA SER A 78 -4.00 -7.83 -6.51
C SER A 78 -3.62 -9.24 -6.07
N SER A 79 -2.60 -9.42 -5.23
CA SER A 79 -2.13 -10.72 -4.73
C SER A 79 -2.88 -11.22 -3.47
N SER A 80 -2.99 -12.53 -3.37
CA SER A 80 -3.47 -13.40 -2.29
C SER A 80 -2.42 -13.63 -1.16
N GLY A 81 -1.14 -13.29 -1.37
CA GLY A 81 -0.04 -13.54 -0.44
C GLY A 81 0.05 -12.60 0.78
N SER A 82 -0.02 -13.21 1.98
CA SER A 82 0.20 -12.70 3.35
C SER A 82 -0.75 -11.62 3.88
N LEU A 83 -1.88 -12.10 4.41
CA LEU A 83 -2.75 -11.49 5.41
C LEU A 83 -2.10 -11.41 6.80
N LEU A 84 -0.83 -11.01 6.90
CA LEU A 84 -0.31 -10.63 8.22
C LEU A 84 -0.74 -9.19 8.48
N PRO A 85 -1.49 -8.91 9.57
CA PRO A 85 -1.67 -7.53 9.98
C PRO A 85 -0.28 -6.91 10.10
N ALA A 86 -0.11 -5.71 9.53
CA ALA A 86 1.03 -4.89 9.90
C ALA A 86 0.99 -4.80 11.41
N ASP A 87 1.95 -5.43 12.09
CA ASP A 87 2.12 -5.28 13.53
C ASP A 87 2.13 -3.79 13.83
N THR A 88 1.09 -3.31 14.49
CA THR A 88 1.02 -2.00 15.12
C THR A 88 1.07 -2.22 16.62
N PRO A 89 1.80 -1.35 17.30
CA PRO A 89 3.17 -1.55 17.79
C PRO A 89 3.39 -2.74 18.73
#